data_AF-A0A9E6XTN8-F1
#
_entry.id   AF-A0A9E6XTN8-F1
#
_cell.length_a   1.000
_cell.length_b   1.000
_cell.length_c   1.000
_cell.angle_alpha   90.00
_cell.angle_beta   90.00
_cell.angle_gamma   90.00
#
_symmetry.space_group_name_H-M   'P 1'
#
loop_
_entity.id
_entity.type
_entity.pdbx_description
1 polymer ?
#
loop_
_entity_poly.entity_id
_entity_poly.type
_entity_poly.pdbx_seq_one_letter_code
_entity_poly.pdbx_strand_id
1 'polypeptide(L)' 'MAVVDDVGSGALAEDLPQLAGEPPVRRSVRAGADLVAFSADKLLGGPQAGLLVGRQEAIDRCARHPPISGK' A
#
# COMPACT_ATOMS: atom_id res chain seq x y z
N MET A 1 3.28 12.35 14.23
CA MET A 1 4.01 12.31 12.95
C MET A 1 3.27 11.34 12.06
N ALA A 2 3.06 11.65 10.77
CA ALA A 2 2.40 10.71 9.87
C ALA A 2 3.31 9.51 9.59
N VAL A 3 2.77 8.30 9.66
CA VAL A 3 3.47 7.04 9.35
C VAL A 3 3.01 6.54 8.00
N VAL A 4 3.95 6.43 7.07
CA VAL A 4 3.74 5.85 5.74
C VAL A 4 4.58 4.60 5.64
N ASP A 5 3.96 3.49 5.27
CA ASP A 5 4.63 2.21 5.07
C ASP A 5 4.56 1.79 3.60
N ASP A 6 5.70 1.54 2.98
CA ASP A 6 5.76 0.98 1.62
C ASP A 6 6.04 -0.51 1.71
N VAL A 7 4.98 -1.29 1.54
CA VAL A 7 5.00 -2.76 1.60
C VAL A 7 5.50 -3.33 0.27
N GLY A 8 5.33 -2.59 -0.84
CA GLY A 8 5.86 -2.93 -2.15
C GLY A 8 5.16 -4.09 -2.87
N SER A 9 5.08 -5.29 -2.28
CA SER A 9 4.73 -6.53 -2.98
C SER A 9 3.24 -6.78 -3.19
N GLY A 10 2.38 -6.16 -2.36
CA GLY A 10 0.93 -6.32 -2.43
C GLY A 10 0.41 -7.64 -1.86
N ALA A 11 1.19 -8.32 -1.01
CA ALA A 11 0.73 -9.50 -0.29
C ALA A 11 -0.49 -9.17 0.60
N LEU A 12 -1.60 -9.88 0.41
CA LEU A 12 -2.83 -9.68 1.21
C LEU A 12 -3.13 -10.82 2.18
N ALA A 13 -2.59 -12.02 1.90
CA ALA A 13 -2.81 -13.22 2.72
C ALA A 13 -1.68 -13.36 3.74
N GLU A 14 -2.06 -13.76 4.96
CA GLU A 14 -1.12 -13.93 6.09
C GLU A 14 -0.79 -15.41 6.33
N ASP A 15 -1.67 -16.33 5.90
CA ASP A 15 -1.61 -17.76 6.23
C ASP A 15 -1.15 -18.65 5.06
N LEU A 16 -0.51 -18.06 4.04
CA LEU A 16 0.05 -18.80 2.91
C LEU A 16 1.55 -19.04 3.12
N PRO A 17 2.03 -20.30 3.21
CA PRO A 17 3.45 -20.60 3.39
C PRO A 17 4.35 -19.98 2.32
N GLN A 18 3.83 -19.86 1.09
CA GLN A 18 4.54 -19.26 -0.05
C GLN A 18 4.80 -17.76 0.13
N LEU A 19 4.07 -17.10 1.04
CA LEU A 19 4.19 -15.67 1.36
C LEU A 19 4.82 -15.41 2.73
N ALA A 20 5.38 -16.41 3.40
CA ALA A 20 5.92 -16.26 4.76
C ALA A 20 7.05 -15.21 4.88
N GLY A 21 7.75 -14.90 3.79
CA GLY A 21 8.77 -13.85 3.74
C GLY A 21 8.26 -12.47 3.31
N GLU A 22 6.98 -12.35 2.96
CA GLU A 22 6.38 -11.13 2.42
C GLU A 22 5.52 -10.44 3.49
N PRO A 23 5.78 -9.17 3.81
CA PRO A 23 4.95 -8.44 4.76
C PRO A 23 3.54 -8.24 4.17
N PRO A 24 2.47 -8.71 4.84
CA PRO A 24 1.12 -8.52 4.32
C PRO A 24 0.67 -7.07 4.55
N VAL A 25 0.04 -6.45 3.55
CA VAL A 25 -0.50 -5.07 3.60
C VAL A 25 -1.38 -4.86 4.84
N ARG A 26 -2.16 -5.89 5.21
CA ARG A 26 -3.07 -5.87 6.38
C ARG A 26 -2.33 -5.66 7.69
N ARG A 27 -1.09 -6.14 7.83
CA ARG A 27 -0.28 -5.96 9.04
C ARG A 27 0.01 -4.48 9.28
N SER A 28 0.44 -3.76 8.24
CA SER A 28 0.75 -2.33 8.31
C SER A 28 -0.49 -1.49 8.64
N VAL A 29 -1.63 -1.83 8.03
CA VAL A 29 -2.92 -1.19 8.35
C VAL A 29 -3.30 -1.42 9.82
N ARG A 30 -3.24 -2.67 10.31
CA ARG A 30 -3.54 -3.00 11.72
C ARG A 30 -2.56 -2.38 12.71
N ALA A 31 -1.30 -2.18 12.32
CA ALA A 31 -0.29 -1.49 13.11
C ALA A 31 -0.55 0.03 13.22
N GLY A 32 -1.54 0.56 12.50
CA GLY A 32 -1.97 1.94 12.61
C GLY A 32 -1.25 2.90 11.67
N ALA A 33 -0.62 2.40 10.60
CA ALA A 33 -0.05 3.26 9.55
C ALA A 33 -1.13 4.20 8.98
N ASP A 34 -0.76 5.46 8.76
CA ASP A 34 -1.68 6.45 8.19
C ASP A 34 -1.91 6.19 6.69
N LEU A 35 -0.87 5.71 6.00
CA LEU A 35 -0.89 5.27 4.61
C LEU A 35 -0.03 4.02 4.44
N VAL A 36 -0.49 3.09 3.61
CA VAL A 36 0.24 1.91 3.15
C VAL A 36 0.25 1.93 1.62
N ALA A 37 1.44 1.85 1.04
CA ALA A 37 1.66 1.80 -0.40
C ALA A 37 2.09 0.40 -0.85
N PHE A 38 1.61 -0.04 -2.00
CA PHE A 38 2.01 -1.32 -2.61
C PHE A 38 1.65 -1.38 -4.10
N SER A 39 2.29 -2.30 -4.83
CA SER A 39 2.01 -2.53 -6.25
C SER A 39 0.84 -3.49 -6.45
N ALA A 40 -0.03 -3.20 -7.42
CA ALA A 40 -1.15 -4.07 -7.80
C ALA A 40 -0.73 -5.23 -8.72
N ASP A 41 0.36 -5.07 -9.47
CA ASP A 41 0.82 -5.98 -10.54
C ASP A 41 1.85 -7.02 -10.09
N LYS A 42 2.12 -7.09 -8.78
CA LYS A 42 3.01 -8.10 -8.19
C LYS A 42 2.17 -9.25 -7.62
N LEU A 43 2.17 -9.46 -6.30
CA LEU A 43 1.50 -10.60 -5.67
C LEU A 43 -0.03 -10.51 -5.70
N LEU A 44 -0.57 -9.31 -5.93
CA LEU A 44 -2.01 -9.11 -6.12
C LEU A 44 -2.49 -9.57 -7.51
N GLY A 45 -1.60 -9.64 -8.52
CA GLY A 45 -1.92 -10.12 -9.87
C GLY A 45 -2.84 -9.22 -10.70
N GLY A 46 -2.96 -7.95 -10.34
CA GLY A 46 -3.73 -6.94 -11.07
C GLY A 46 -2.94 -6.26 -12.21
N PRO A 47 -3.51 -5.22 -12.83
CA PRO A 47 -2.80 -4.39 -13.82
C PRO A 47 -1.72 -3.50 -13.17
N GLN A 48 -0.82 -2.93 -13.99
CA GLN A 48 0.21 -1.99 -13.51
C GLN A 48 -0.44 -0.77 -12.86
N ALA A 49 -0.35 -0.71 -11.53
CA ALA A 49 -0.86 0.39 -10.72
C ALA A 49 -0.16 0.41 -9.35
N GLY A 50 -0.03 1.61 -8.79
CA GLY A 50 0.27 1.81 -7.36
C GLY A 50 -1.02 1.97 -6.58
N LEU A 51 -1.13 1.30 -5.44
CA LEU A 51 -2.27 1.38 -4.54
C LEU A 51 -1.88 2.07 -3.25
N LEU A 52 -2.77 2.93 -2.75
CA LEU A 52 -2.69 3.55 -1.44
C LEU A 52 -3.92 3.14 -0.62
N VAL A 53 -3.71 2.64 0.58
CA VAL A 53 -4.77 2.36 1.56
C VAL A 53 -4.40 2.96 2.91
N GLY A 54 -5.38 3.43 3.68
CA GLY A 54 -5.08 4.06 4.97
C GLY A 54 -6.22 4.96 5.44
N ARG A 55 -5.87 5.97 6.24
CA ARG A 55 -6.85 6.94 6.77
C ARG A 55 -7.40 7.82 5.66
N GLN A 56 -8.71 8.09 5.70
CA GLN A 56 -9.39 8.93 4.72
C GLN A 56 -8.71 10.29 4.56
N GLU A 57 -8.37 10.95 5.66
CA GLU A 57 -7.70 12.25 5.68
C GLU A 57 -6.35 12.25 4.94
N ALA A 58 -5.61 11.13 5.02
CA ALA A 58 -4.32 10.99 4.35
C ALA A 58 -4.49 10.72 2.85
N ILE A 59 -5.43 9.85 2.48
CA ILE A 59 -5.81 9.58 1.08
C ILE A 59 -6.30 10.86 0.40
N ASP A 60 -7.17 11.61 1.07
CA ASP A 60 -7.71 12.89 0.59
C ASP A 60 -6.61 13.94 0.35
N ARG A 61 -5.59 13.98 1.21
CA ARG A 61 -4.43 14.85 1.02
C ARG A 61 -3.60 14.44 -0.20
N CYS A 62 -3.38 13.14 -0.39
CA CYS A 62 -2.69 12.61 -1.58
C CYS A 62 -3.48 12.89 -2.86
N ALA A 63 -4.81 12.69 -2.86
CA ALA A 63 -5.66 12.89 -4.03
C ALA A 63 -5.74 14.36 -4.48
N ARG A 64 -5.59 15.32 -3.55
CA ARG A 64 -5.48 16.75 -3.87
C ARG A 64 -4.08 17.17 -4.31
N HIS A 65 -3.07 16.32 -4.12
CA HIS A 65 -1.72 16.65 -4.56
C HIS A 65 -1.67 16.65 -6.08
N PRO A 66 -1.15 17.70 -6.72
CA PRO A 66 -1.01 17.71 -8.17
C PRO A 66 -0.15 16.51 -8.59
N PRO A 67 -0.51 15.78 -9.66
CA PRO A 67 0.32 14.70 -10.16
C PRO A 67 1.71 15.24 -10.52
N ILE A 68 2.76 14.50 -10.16
CA ILE A 68 4.12 14.78 -10.60
C ILE A 68 4.21 14.36 -12.07
N SER A 69 3.74 15.24 -12.92
CA SER A 69 3.88 15.21 -14.36
C SER A 69 5.10 16.07 -14.69
N GLY A 70 6.16 15.48 -15.24
CA GLY A 70 7.24 16.20 -15.93
C GLY A 70 6.79 16.75 -17.30
N LYS A 71 5.52 17.17 -17.40
CA LYS A 71 4.91 18.02 -18.42
C LYS A 71 4.10 19.08 -17.69
#